data_AF-A0AB33KNZ5-F1
#
_entry.id   AF-A0AB33KNZ5-F1
#
_cell.length_a   1.000
_cell.length_b   1.000
_cell.length_c   1.000
_cell.angle_alpha   90.00
_cell.angle_beta   90.00
_cell.angle_gamma   90.00
#
_symmetry.space_group_name_H-M   'P 1'
#
loop_
_entity.id
_entity.type
_entity.pdbx_description
1 polymer ?
#
loop_
_entity_poly.entity_id
_entity_poly.type
_entity_poly.pdbx_seq_one_letter_code
_entity_poly.pdbx_strand_id
1 'polypeptide(L)' 'MPQFFAVAAAESSAVTHSCDCLARQFGNAGDNEVRERRYPTDMSDAEWAVVRPLLPMPG' A
#
# COMPACT_ATOMS: atom_id res chain seq x y z
N MET A 1 -11.80 -31.31 7.58
CA MET A 1 -12.15 -29.98 8.10
C MET A 1 -11.06 -29.03 7.65
N PRO A 2 -11.35 -27.89 6.97
CA PRO A 2 -10.30 -26.96 6.63
C PRO A 2 -10.04 -26.06 7.84
N GLN A 3 -8.88 -26.25 8.48
CA GLN A 3 -8.41 -25.32 9.50
C GLN A 3 -8.04 -23.99 8.85
N PHE A 4 -8.77 -22.93 9.20
CA PHE A 4 -8.37 -21.56 8.89
C PHE A 4 -7.56 -21.03 10.08
N PHE A 5 -6.35 -20.52 9.81
CA PHE A 5 -5.60 -19.75 10.78
C PHE A 5 -5.83 -18.27 10.52
N ALA A 6 -6.23 -17.54 11.57
CA ALA A 6 -6.26 -16.09 11.56
C ALA A 6 -4.89 -15.58 12.04
N VAL A 7 -4.23 -14.76 11.21
CA VAL A 7 -3.04 -14.03 11.64
C VAL A 7 -3.53 -12.83 12.45
N ALA A 8 -3.19 -12.78 13.74
CA ALA A 8 -3.45 -11.61 14.56
C ALA A 8 -2.73 -10.39 13.96
N ALA A 9 -3.44 -9.27 13.80
CA ALA A 9 -2.84 -8.05 13.30
C ALA A 9 -1.71 -7.61 14.24
N ALA A 10 -0.50 -7.49 13.70
CA ALA A 10 0.63 -6.97 14.47
C ALA A 10 0.36 -5.52 14.86
N GLU A 11 0.60 -5.20 16.13
CA GLU A 11 0.43 -3.84 16.65
C GLU A 11 1.44 -2.89 16.00
N SER A 12 0.98 -1.70 15.61
CA SER A 12 1.84 -0.69 14.99
C SER A 12 2.70 -0.02 16.07
N SER A 13 4.03 -0.19 15.98
CA SER A 13 4.97 0.50 16.87
C SER A 13 5.16 1.96 16.44
N ALA A 14 5.07 2.90 17.38
CA ALA A 14 5.26 4.34 17.14
C ALA A 14 6.73 4.77 16.91
N VAL A 15 7.67 3.83 16.78
CA VAL A 15 9.08 4.14 16.55
C VAL A 15 9.27 4.45 15.06
N THR A 16 9.46 5.73 14.73
CA THR A 16 9.91 6.17 13.41
C THR A 16 11.40 5.86 13.23
N HIS A 17 11.73 4.58 13.06
CA HIS A 17 12.91 4.25 12.28
C HIS A 17 12.71 4.85 10.88
N SER A 18 13.76 5.43 10.29
CA SER A 18 13.75 5.75 8.87
C SER A 18 13.42 4.46 8.12
N CYS A 19 12.16 4.30 7.73
CA CYS A 19 11.70 3.08 7.12
C CYS A 19 12.30 3.06 5.72
N ASP A 20 13.16 2.10 5.42
CA ASP A 20 13.72 1.89 4.08
C ASP A 20 12.68 1.29 3.11
N CYS A 21 11.39 1.50 3.38
CA CYS A 21 10.33 1.09 2.48
C CYS A 21 10.37 1.94 1.22
N LEU A 22 9.99 1.32 0.10
CA LEU A 22 9.95 2.00 -1.20
C LEU A 22 9.06 3.25 -1.18
N ALA A 23 8.01 3.27 -0.34
CA ALA A 23 7.16 4.44 -0.17
C ALA A 23 7.92 5.66 0.39
N ARG A 24 8.91 5.44 1.28
CA ARG A 24 9.75 6.52 1.78
C ARG A 24 10.74 7.01 0.73
N GLN A 25 11.30 6.08 -0.06
CA GLN A 25 12.33 6.41 -1.04
C GLN A 25 11.76 7.04 -2.32
N PHE A 26 10.58 6.60 -2.75
CA PHE A 26 10.00 6.94 -4.05
C PHE A 26 8.61 7.59 -3.97
N GLY A 27 8.05 7.77 -2.78
CA GLY A 27 6.66 8.19 -2.61
C GLY A 27 5.68 7.03 -2.76
N ASN A 28 4.40 7.29 -2.49
CA ASN A 28 3.41 6.24 -2.58
C ASN A 28 3.15 5.82 -4.03
N ALA A 29 2.83 4.55 -4.27
CA ALA A 29 2.39 4.08 -5.58
C ALA A 29 1.14 4.84 -6.08
N GLY A 30 0.33 5.37 -5.16
CA GLY A 30 -0.83 6.22 -5.47
C GLY A 30 -0.49 7.65 -5.93
N ASP A 31 0.75 8.11 -5.74
CA ASP A 31 1.17 9.50 -6.01
C ASP A 31 1.83 9.67 -7.39
N ASN A 32 2.06 8.56 -8.11
CA ASN A 32 2.66 8.62 -9.43
C ASN A 32 1.59 8.96 -10.49
N GLU A 33 1.69 10.15 -11.09
CA GLU A 33 0.76 10.64 -12.12
C GLU A 33 0.84 9.83 -13.43
N VAL A 34 1.97 9.16 -13.69
CA VAL A 34 2.16 8.32 -14.88
C VAL A 34 1.83 6.88 -14.54
N ARG A 35 0.53 6.61 -14.33
CA ARG A 35 0.05 5.26 -14.04
C ARG A 35 -0.65 4.64 -15.24
N GLU A 36 0.14 4.20 -16.21
CA GLU A 36 -0.38 3.39 -17.31
C GLU A 36 -0.53 1.92 -16.85
N ARG A 37 -1.73 1.34 -17.04
CA ARG A 37 -1.96 -0.08 -16.72
C ARG A 37 -1.14 -0.95 -17.68
N ARG A 38 -0.14 -1.65 -17.15
CA ARG A 38 0.78 -2.52 -17.90
C ARG A 38 0.20 -3.92 -18.04
N TYR A 39 -0.54 -4.38 -17.04
CA TYR A 39 -1.10 -5.73 -16.97
C TYR A 39 -2.63 -5.70 -16.81
N PRO A 40 -3.34 -6.73 -17.32
CA PRO A 40 -4.79 -6.84 -17.12
C PRO A 40 -5.22 -6.87 -15.64
N THR A 41 -4.32 -7.30 -14.76
CA THR A 41 -4.51 -7.37 -13.30
C THR A 41 -4.26 -6.05 -12.57
N ASP A 42 -3.72 -5.04 -13.26
CA ASP A 42 -3.51 -3.74 -12.62
C ASP A 42 -4.86 -3.11 -12.29
N MET A 43 -4.96 -2.57 -11.07
CA MET A 43 -6.13 -1.83 -10.63
C MET A 43 -6.43 -0.64 -11.54
N SER A 44 -7.71 -0.42 -11.81
CA SER A 44 -8.25 0.73 -12.53
C SER A 44 -8.14 2.02 -11.71
N ASP A 45 -8.30 3.16 -12.39
CA ASP A 45 -8.29 4.48 -11.72
C ASP A 45 -9.39 4.60 -10.65
N ALA A 46 -10.55 3.97 -10.89
CA ALA A 46 -11.65 3.94 -9.93
C ALA A 46 -11.29 3.14 -8.68
N GLU A 47 -10.66 1.97 -8.84
CA GLU A 47 -10.17 1.17 -7.71
C GLU A 47 -9.04 1.89 -6.96
N TRP A 48 -8.17 2.60 -7.67
CA TRP A 48 -7.14 3.44 -7.05
C TRP A 48 -7.70 4.62 -6.29
N ALA A 49 -8.78 5.26 -6.75
CA ALA A 49 -9.43 6.33 -6.01
C ALA A 49 -9.94 5.84 -4.64
N VAL A 50 -10.38 4.59 -4.54
CA VAL A 50 -10.81 3.97 -3.27
C VAL A 50 -9.61 3.64 -2.38
N VAL A 51 -8.51 3.14 -2.96
CA VAL A 51 -7.35 2.69 -2.18
C VAL A 51 -6.40 3.83 -1.79
N ARG A 52 -6.25 4.88 -2.61
CA ARG A 52 -5.32 6.01 -2.37
C ARG A 52 -5.40 6.60 -0.95
N PRO A 53 -6.58 6.92 -0.40
CA PRO A 53 -6.69 7.47 0.95
C PRO A 53 -6.26 6.51 2.07
N LEU A 54 -6.19 5.21 1.78
CA LEU A 54 -5.79 4.17 2.73
C LEU A 54 -4.28 3.93 2.73
N LEU A 55 -3.58 4.44 1.71
CA LEU A 55 -2.15 4.22 1.61
C LEU A 55 -1.40 5.14 2.58
N PRO A 56 -0.34 4.66 3.23
CA PRO A 56 0.45 5.47 4.15
C PRO A 56 1.16 6.59 3.37
N MET A 57 0.84 7.83 3.69
CA MET A 57 1.59 8.98 3.17
C MET A 57 2.91 9.09 3.94
N PRO A 58 4.07 9.13 3.26
CA PRO A 58 5.32 9.47 3.93
C PRO A 58 5.25 10.92 4.40
N GLY A 59 5.35 11.14 5.73
CA GLY A 59 5.56 12.44 6.37
C GLY A 59 7.03 12.82 6.44
#